data_AF-I4I078-F1
#
_entry.id   AF-I4I078-F1
#
_cell.length_a   1.000
_cell.length_b   1.000
_cell.length_c   1.000
_cell.angle_alpha   90.00
_cell.angle_beta   90.00
_cell.angle_gamma   90.00
#
_symmetry.space_group_name_H-M   'P 1'
#
loop_
_entity.id
_entity.type
_entity.pdbx_description
1 polymer ?
#
loop_
_entity_poly.entity_id
_entity_poly.type
_entity_poly.pdbx_seq_one_letter_code
_entity_poly.pdbx_strand_id
1 'polypeptide(L)'
;MPRPLRFPVNYPAEDLAFFKTYKSLHYLPLEIWQRWYQGEGFNHEDIEELEERAKKGGEGTEGKLAQTGLFDYKQAFSTDKVPKIAVDRNTRATNLYHVAFVRFVAEGENERSGLYFLVNICSTGEFWQKRLENALNWLGEEGIGGERSSGAGRFQATWLDLSEAGSPWREMIEYSGTPVNYSLISLFWDDNQSFLRELSVNSISSYQLQERGGWIAESNIRRQNVRMFAEGSVFFTQPAGKLINVTPRELRKQDGGYKTHPIYRNGISVSLPIKVSNC
;
A
#
# COMPACT_ATOMS: atom_id res chain seq x y z
N MET A 1 8.13 -2.07 1.48
CA MET A 1 7.12 -2.16 2.56
C MET A 1 6.71 -0.77 3.04
N PRO A 2 5.43 -0.48 3.30
CA PRO A 2 5.01 0.83 3.79
C PRO A 2 5.64 1.12 5.17
N ARG A 3 6.16 2.33 5.35
CA ARG A 3 6.73 2.76 6.64
C ARG A 3 5.61 2.88 7.69
N PRO A 4 5.71 2.20 8.84
CA PRO A 4 4.78 2.41 9.95
C PRO A 4 4.79 3.87 10.41
N LEU A 5 3.62 4.40 10.80
CA LEU A 5 3.47 5.77 11.30
C LEU A 5 4.11 5.97 12.68
N ARG A 6 4.43 4.88 13.39
CA ARG A 6 5.19 4.88 14.64
C ARG A 6 6.67 4.73 14.39
N PHE A 7 7.46 5.32 15.28
CA PHE A 7 8.90 5.15 15.27
C PHE A 7 9.29 3.73 15.70
N PRO A 8 10.37 3.18 15.10
CA PRO A 8 10.91 1.90 15.52
C PRO A 8 11.49 1.97 16.93
N VAL A 9 11.82 0.80 17.48
CA VAL A 9 12.56 0.71 18.74
C VAL A 9 13.91 1.43 18.59
N ASN A 10 14.40 2.05 19.66
CA ASN A 10 15.67 2.80 19.69
C ASN A 10 15.73 4.05 18.80
N TYR A 11 14.62 4.49 18.21
CA TYR A 11 14.59 5.79 17.54
C TYR A 11 14.88 6.92 18.57
N PRO A 12 15.80 7.84 18.28
CA PRO A 12 16.26 8.83 19.26
C PRO A 12 15.20 9.89 19.56
N ALA A 13 15.22 10.44 20.79
CA ALA A 13 14.35 11.53 21.19
C ALA A 13 14.73 12.87 20.51
N GLU A 14 16.03 13.09 20.29
CA GLU A 14 16.56 14.23 19.55
C GLU A 14 16.82 13.82 18.10
N ASP A 15 15.90 14.16 17.20
CA ASP A 15 15.95 13.74 15.79
C ASP A 15 15.93 14.91 14.78
N LEU A 16 16.00 16.16 15.27
CA LEU A 16 15.82 17.37 14.45
C LEU A 16 16.78 17.43 13.25
N ALA A 17 17.98 16.88 13.39
CA ALA A 17 18.99 16.86 12.34
C ALA A 17 18.58 16.02 11.12
N PHE A 18 17.74 15.00 11.28
CA PHE A 18 17.38 14.05 10.21
C PHE A 18 15.88 13.76 10.08
N PHE A 19 15.02 14.28 10.97
CA PHE A 19 13.59 13.97 11.03
C PHE A 19 12.88 14.17 9.69
N LYS A 20 13.19 15.25 8.97
CA LYS A 20 12.60 15.52 7.64
C LYS A 20 12.97 14.43 6.62
N THR A 21 14.23 13.98 6.65
CA THR A 21 14.72 12.88 5.81
C THR A 21 13.96 11.60 6.13
N TYR A 22 13.89 11.22 7.41
CA TYR A 22 13.15 10.04 7.85
C TYR A 22 11.66 10.10 7.49
N LYS A 23 11.00 11.23 7.74
CA LYS A 23 9.57 11.42 7.44
C LYS A 23 9.26 11.31 5.95
N SER A 24 10.20 11.66 5.08
CA SER A 24 10.04 11.59 3.63
C SER A 24 10.07 10.15 3.07
N LEU A 25 10.50 9.18 3.87
CA LEU A 25 10.48 7.76 3.53
C LEU A 25 9.03 7.25 3.61
N HIS A 26 8.48 6.82 2.47
CA HIS A 26 7.14 6.21 2.42
C HIS A 26 7.21 4.69 2.41
N TYR A 27 8.28 4.16 1.82
CA TYR A 27 8.57 2.75 1.74
C TYR A 27 9.95 2.46 2.28
N LEU A 28 10.09 1.31 2.92
CA LEU A 28 11.34 0.75 3.41
C LEU A 28 11.63 -0.56 2.65
N PRO A 29 12.89 -0.84 2.28
CA PRO A 29 13.35 -2.17 1.89
C PRO A 29 13.01 -3.19 2.97
N LEU A 30 12.82 -4.45 2.56
CA LEU A 30 12.31 -5.51 3.44
C LEU A 30 13.20 -5.72 4.67
N GLU A 31 14.52 -5.81 4.45
CA GLU A 31 15.53 -6.00 5.50
C GLU A 31 15.57 -4.83 6.50
N ILE A 32 15.46 -3.59 6.03
CA ILE A 32 15.41 -2.40 6.88
C ILE A 32 14.12 -2.38 7.69
N TRP A 33 12.99 -2.67 7.06
CA TRP A 33 11.70 -2.75 7.75
C TRP A 33 11.75 -3.80 8.85
N GLN A 34 12.23 -5.01 8.56
CA GLN A 34 12.32 -6.11 9.51
C GLN A 34 13.26 -5.76 10.66
N ARG A 35 14.47 -5.26 10.38
CA ARG A 35 15.42 -4.85 11.43
C ARG A 35 14.83 -3.78 12.35
N TRP A 36 14.24 -2.73 11.78
CA TRP A 36 13.70 -1.60 12.55
C TRP A 36 12.46 -1.97 13.38
N TYR A 37 11.56 -2.80 12.85
CA TYR A 37 10.24 -3.02 13.46
C TYR A 37 10.03 -4.43 14.03
N GLN A 38 10.89 -5.40 13.76
CA GLN A 38 10.81 -6.76 14.32
C GLN A 38 12.12 -7.21 14.97
N GLY A 39 13.25 -6.66 14.54
CA GLY A 39 14.59 -6.97 15.03
C GLY A 39 15.07 -6.06 16.16
N GLU A 40 16.30 -5.57 16.00
CA GLU A 40 17.08 -4.78 16.95
C GLU A 40 16.64 -3.31 17.04
N GLY A 41 15.91 -2.81 16.05
CA GLY A 41 15.50 -1.41 15.97
C GLY A 41 16.48 -0.53 15.20
N PHE A 42 16.35 0.76 15.46
CA PHE A 42 17.21 1.82 14.93
C PHE A 42 18.58 1.77 15.61
N ASN A 43 19.66 2.05 14.87
CA ASN A 43 21.01 2.08 15.42
C ASN A 43 21.74 3.41 15.14
N HIS A 44 22.97 3.56 15.65
CA HIS A 44 23.75 4.78 15.49
C HIS A 44 24.13 5.05 14.02
N GLU A 45 24.48 4.00 13.27
CA GLU A 45 24.81 4.11 11.83
C GLU A 45 23.62 4.67 11.02
N ASP A 46 22.38 4.30 11.36
CA ASP A 46 21.17 4.83 10.73
C ASP A 46 21.05 6.35 10.95
N ILE A 47 21.37 6.82 12.15
CA ILE A 47 21.31 8.23 12.52
C ILE A 47 22.36 9.00 11.72
N GLU A 48 23.62 8.55 11.74
CA GLU A 48 24.73 9.19 11.04
C GLU A 48 24.43 9.31 9.53
N GLU A 49 23.95 8.22 8.92
CA GLU A 49 23.65 8.19 7.48
C GLU A 49 22.47 9.12 7.12
N LEU A 50 21.40 9.14 7.93
CA LEU A 50 20.26 10.03 7.68
C LEU A 50 20.60 11.51 7.92
N GLU A 51 21.47 11.81 8.89
CA GLU A 51 21.99 13.16 9.11
C GLU A 51 22.90 13.61 7.98
N GLU A 52 23.81 12.75 7.53
CA GLU A 52 24.67 13.03 6.38
C GLU A 52 23.82 13.33 5.15
N ARG A 53 22.79 12.52 4.92
CA ARG A 53 21.84 12.74 3.83
C ARG A 53 21.12 14.07 3.96
N ALA A 54 20.70 14.42 5.18
CA ALA A 54 20.04 15.69 5.45
C ALA A 54 20.98 16.88 5.14
N LYS A 55 22.25 16.80 5.55
CA LYS A 55 23.29 17.81 5.29
C LYS A 55 23.57 17.97 3.79
N LYS A 56 23.51 16.87 3.04
CA LYS A 56 23.67 16.86 1.57
C LYS A 56 22.39 17.18 0.79
N GLY A 57 21.35 17.69 1.43
CA GLY A 57 20.12 18.11 0.74
C GLY A 57 19.28 16.95 0.19
N GLY A 58 19.47 15.73 0.69
CA GLY A 58 18.74 14.56 0.22
C GLY A 58 19.42 13.80 -0.91
N GLU A 59 20.71 14.04 -1.17
CA GLU A 59 21.49 13.38 -2.23
C GLU A 59 22.73 12.67 -1.67
N GLY A 60 23.15 11.59 -2.34
CA GLY A 60 24.47 10.96 -2.20
C GLY A 60 24.93 10.62 -0.78
N THR A 61 24.51 9.47 -0.26
CA THR A 61 25.06 8.92 0.99
C THR A 61 25.63 7.53 0.76
N GLU A 62 26.68 7.21 1.51
CA GLU A 62 27.30 5.90 1.54
C GLU A 62 27.03 5.28 2.90
N GLY A 63 26.41 4.11 2.92
CA GLY A 63 26.05 3.44 4.16
C GLY A 63 25.13 2.25 3.90
N LYS A 64 24.77 1.55 4.98
CA LYS A 64 23.94 0.35 4.88
C LYS A 64 22.57 0.70 4.32
N LEU A 65 21.96 1.82 4.73
CA LEU A 65 20.63 2.20 4.24
C LEU A 65 20.63 2.48 2.74
N ALA A 66 21.61 3.23 2.24
CA ALA A 66 21.77 3.51 0.83
C ALA A 66 22.03 2.24 0.01
N GLN A 67 22.84 1.30 0.52
CA GLN A 67 23.09 0.01 -0.15
C GLN A 67 21.82 -0.83 -0.33
N THR A 68 20.84 -0.71 0.58
CA THR A 68 19.53 -1.38 0.46
C THR A 68 18.58 -0.74 -0.57
N GLY A 69 18.98 0.38 -1.18
CA GLY A 69 18.13 1.17 -2.07
C GLY A 69 17.03 1.95 -1.35
N LEU A 70 17.15 2.19 -0.03
CA LEU A 70 16.15 2.89 0.79
C LEU A 70 15.75 4.24 0.20
N PHE A 71 16.69 4.91 -0.44
CA PHE A 71 16.49 6.26 -0.98
C PHE A 71 16.11 6.28 -2.46
N ASP A 72 16.14 5.13 -3.13
CA ASP A 72 16.12 5.05 -4.60
C ASP A 72 14.79 4.54 -5.16
N TYR A 73 13.83 4.17 -4.30
CA TYR A 73 12.53 3.65 -4.76
C TYR A 73 11.75 4.64 -5.66
N LYS A 74 12.05 5.94 -5.61
CA LYS A 74 11.46 6.94 -6.53
C LYS A 74 12.06 6.87 -7.94
N GLN A 75 13.23 6.27 -8.10
CA GLN A 75 13.87 6.02 -9.39
C GLN A 75 13.25 4.78 -10.08
N ALA A 76 12.61 3.91 -9.30
CA ALA A 76 11.93 2.72 -9.81
C ALA A 76 10.71 3.05 -10.70
N PHE A 77 10.23 4.30 -10.72
CA PHE A 77 9.16 4.69 -11.63
C PHE A 77 9.24 6.17 -11.98
N SER A 78 8.67 6.54 -13.11
CA SER A 78 8.44 7.93 -13.49
C SER A 78 6.95 8.18 -13.70
N THR A 79 6.54 9.44 -13.57
CA THR A 79 5.16 9.84 -13.85
C THR A 79 5.14 10.88 -14.96
N ASP A 80 4.54 10.51 -16.09
CA ASP A 80 4.40 11.38 -17.25
C ASP A 80 2.97 11.90 -17.36
N LYS A 81 2.81 13.22 -17.44
CA LYS A 81 1.51 13.86 -17.61
C LYS A 81 1.32 14.26 -19.08
N VAL A 82 0.42 13.57 -19.76
CA VAL A 82 0.14 13.76 -21.18
C VAL A 82 -1.13 14.60 -21.36
N PRO A 83 -1.10 15.70 -22.11
CA PRO A 83 -2.31 16.44 -22.49
C PRO A 83 -3.10 15.65 -23.54
N LYS A 84 -4.42 15.61 -23.37
CA LYS A 84 -5.37 15.04 -24.33
C LYS A 84 -6.51 16.02 -24.58
N ILE A 85 -7.11 15.96 -25.76
CA ILE A 85 -8.27 16.78 -26.12
C ILE A 85 -9.48 15.89 -26.39
N ALA A 86 -10.63 16.26 -25.86
CA ALA A 86 -11.91 15.75 -26.28
C ALA A 86 -12.53 16.76 -27.26
N VAL A 87 -12.92 16.30 -28.44
CA VAL A 87 -13.54 17.15 -29.47
C VAL A 87 -15.00 16.75 -29.62
N ASP A 88 -15.90 17.69 -29.38
CA ASP A 88 -17.32 17.48 -29.59
C ASP A 88 -17.61 17.27 -31.08
N ARG A 89 -18.37 16.22 -31.40
CA ARG A 89 -18.59 15.79 -32.79
C ARG A 89 -19.47 16.77 -33.59
N ASN A 90 -20.34 17.52 -32.92
CA ASN A 90 -21.32 18.39 -33.57
C ASN A 90 -20.82 19.83 -33.66
N THR A 91 -20.34 20.37 -32.53
CA THR A 91 -19.94 21.77 -32.35
C THR A 91 -18.46 22.01 -32.61
N ARG A 92 -17.65 20.94 -32.70
CA ARG A 92 -16.17 21.02 -32.74
C ARG A 92 -15.55 21.71 -31.53
N ALA A 93 -16.31 21.90 -30.45
CA ALA A 93 -15.77 22.42 -29.20
C ALA A 93 -14.71 21.47 -28.63
N THR A 94 -13.60 22.03 -28.16
CA THR A 94 -12.47 21.27 -27.62
C THR A 94 -12.43 21.39 -26.10
N ASN A 95 -12.20 20.27 -25.41
CA ASN A 95 -11.94 20.24 -23.97
C ASN A 95 -10.58 19.61 -23.70
N LEU A 96 -9.66 20.38 -23.10
CA LEU A 96 -8.32 19.92 -22.73
C LEU A 96 -8.37 19.22 -21.37
N TYR A 97 -7.80 18.03 -21.30
CA TYR A 97 -7.60 17.29 -20.06
C TYR A 97 -6.20 16.69 -20.03
N HIS A 98 -5.80 16.18 -18.87
CA HIS A 98 -4.50 15.53 -18.73
C HIS A 98 -4.68 14.14 -18.16
N VAL A 99 -3.83 13.23 -18.62
CA VAL A 99 -3.73 11.86 -18.13
C VAL A 99 -2.33 11.67 -17.60
N ALA A 100 -2.20 11.14 -16.39
CA ALA A 100 -0.91 10.76 -15.83
C ALA A 100 -0.69 9.25 -16.02
N PHE A 101 0.47 8.89 -16.55
CA PHE A 101 0.94 7.51 -16.67
C PHE A 101 2.09 7.28 -15.71
N VAL A 102 2.05 6.17 -14.98
CA VAL A 102 3.18 5.68 -14.19
C VAL A 102 3.94 4.69 -15.06
N ARG A 103 5.23 4.91 -15.28
CA ARG A 103 6.12 4.01 -16.03
C ARG A 103 7.13 3.41 -15.08
N PHE A 104 7.19 2.08 -15.05
CA PHE A 104 8.19 1.33 -14.32
C PHE A 104 9.44 1.12 -15.19
N VAL A 105 10.59 0.97 -14.55
CA VAL A 105 11.85 0.68 -15.23
C VAL A 105 11.78 -0.75 -15.77
N ALA A 106 12.05 -0.93 -17.06
CA ALA A 106 11.83 -2.20 -17.77
C ALA A 106 13.10 -2.77 -18.43
N GLU A 107 14.15 -1.97 -18.55
CA GLU A 107 15.42 -2.33 -19.20
C GLU A 107 16.54 -2.42 -18.14
N GLY A 108 17.54 -3.28 -18.39
CA GLY A 108 18.58 -3.65 -17.42
C GLY A 108 18.23 -4.94 -16.64
N GLU A 109 19.11 -5.96 -16.69
CA GLU A 109 18.85 -7.29 -16.09
C GLU A 109 18.64 -7.26 -14.56
N ASN A 110 19.04 -6.16 -13.88
CA ASN A 110 18.87 -5.96 -12.44
C ASN A 110 18.14 -4.64 -12.09
N GLU A 111 17.50 -3.99 -13.06
CA GLU A 111 16.86 -2.67 -12.89
C GLU A 111 15.34 -2.70 -13.08
N ARG A 112 14.78 -3.87 -13.41
CA ARG A 112 13.34 -4.00 -13.59
C ARG A 112 12.58 -3.72 -12.30
N SER A 113 11.57 -2.89 -12.41
CA SER A 113 10.67 -2.57 -11.30
C SER A 113 9.23 -2.89 -11.64
N GLY A 114 8.42 -3.02 -10.60
CA GLY A 114 7.01 -3.33 -10.73
C GLY A 114 6.30 -3.22 -9.40
N LEU A 115 5.05 -3.68 -9.39
CA LEU A 115 4.24 -3.76 -8.18
C LEU A 115 4.11 -5.22 -7.75
N TYR A 116 4.02 -5.42 -6.45
CA TYR A 116 3.62 -6.69 -5.86
C TYR A 116 2.56 -6.43 -4.80
N PHE A 117 1.83 -7.47 -4.44
CA PHE A 117 0.96 -7.46 -3.28
C PHE A 117 1.02 -8.82 -2.60
N LEU A 118 0.66 -8.85 -1.32
CA LEU A 118 0.67 -10.07 -0.53
C LEU A 118 -0.73 -10.65 -0.46
N VAL A 119 -0.83 -11.97 -0.55
CA VAL A 119 -2.08 -12.70 -0.36
C VAL A 119 -1.83 -13.83 0.63
N ASN A 120 -2.69 -13.91 1.64
CA ASN A 120 -2.75 -15.05 2.54
C ASN A 120 -3.89 -15.96 2.08
N ILE A 121 -3.56 -17.18 1.69
CA ILE A 121 -4.51 -18.17 1.22
C ILE A 121 -4.59 -19.27 2.28
N CYS A 122 -5.77 -19.49 2.84
CA CYS A 122 -5.98 -20.53 3.83
C CYS A 122 -5.72 -21.93 3.24
N SER A 123 -5.41 -22.92 4.09
CA SER A 123 -5.03 -24.28 3.70
C SER A 123 -6.09 -25.06 2.90
N THR A 124 -7.35 -24.64 2.89
CA THR A 124 -8.42 -25.18 2.01
C THR A 124 -8.55 -24.43 0.68
N GLY A 125 -7.55 -23.62 0.34
CA GLY A 125 -7.66 -22.52 -0.62
C GLY A 125 -7.09 -22.76 -2.02
N GLU A 126 -6.62 -23.96 -2.38
CA GLU A 126 -6.07 -24.23 -3.73
C GLU A 126 -7.03 -23.81 -4.86
N PHE A 127 -8.33 -24.05 -4.68
CA PHE A 127 -9.36 -23.60 -5.60
C PHE A 127 -9.39 -22.08 -5.77
N TRP A 128 -9.28 -21.34 -4.65
CA TRP A 128 -9.27 -19.88 -4.65
C TRP A 128 -7.98 -19.30 -5.18
N GLN A 129 -6.84 -19.95 -4.89
CA GLN A 129 -5.55 -19.61 -5.46
C GLN A 129 -5.62 -19.67 -7.00
N LYS A 130 -6.04 -20.81 -7.56
CA LYS A 130 -6.15 -20.98 -9.01
C LYS A 130 -7.14 -19.99 -9.64
N ARG A 131 -8.22 -19.64 -8.94
CA ARG A 131 -9.14 -18.60 -9.40
C ARG A 131 -8.50 -17.22 -9.42
N LEU A 132 -7.72 -16.87 -8.40
CA LEU A 132 -7.01 -15.61 -8.34
C LEU A 132 -5.92 -15.54 -9.41
N GLU A 133 -5.15 -16.61 -9.61
CA GLU A 133 -4.18 -16.78 -10.71
C GLU A 133 -4.82 -16.50 -12.07
N ASN A 134 -5.92 -17.19 -12.39
CA ASN A 134 -6.61 -17.00 -13.65
C ASN A 134 -7.16 -15.57 -13.81
N ALA A 135 -7.69 -14.99 -12.73
CA ALA A 135 -8.20 -13.62 -12.76
C ALA A 135 -7.07 -12.60 -12.99
N LEU A 136 -5.91 -12.77 -12.36
CA LEU A 136 -4.75 -11.89 -12.56
C LEU A 136 -4.15 -12.05 -13.96
N ASN A 137 -4.08 -13.27 -14.49
CA ASN A 137 -3.62 -13.50 -15.86
C ASN A 137 -4.54 -12.79 -16.87
N TRP A 138 -5.86 -12.90 -16.70
CA TRP A 138 -6.81 -12.18 -17.54
C TRP A 138 -6.69 -10.65 -17.38
N LEU A 139 -6.56 -10.16 -16.15
CA LEU A 139 -6.33 -8.73 -15.87
C LEU A 139 -4.98 -8.23 -16.40
N GLY A 140 -3.98 -9.11 -16.53
CA GLY A 140 -2.69 -8.79 -17.13
C GLY A 140 -2.81 -8.38 -18.59
N GLU A 141 -3.66 -9.08 -19.35
CA GLU A 141 -3.96 -8.78 -20.75
C GLU A 141 -4.89 -7.56 -20.92
N GLU A 142 -5.92 -7.49 -20.07
CA GLU A 142 -6.94 -6.44 -20.08
C GLU A 142 -6.47 -5.09 -19.50
N GLY A 143 -5.46 -5.14 -18.64
CA GLY A 143 -4.95 -4.04 -17.86
C GLY A 143 -5.79 -3.65 -16.63
N ILE A 144 -5.13 -3.00 -15.66
CA ILE A 144 -5.76 -2.44 -14.46
C ILE A 144 -5.69 -0.92 -14.44
N GLY A 145 -6.74 -0.27 -13.93
CA GLY A 145 -6.79 1.19 -13.79
C GLY A 145 -7.40 1.90 -15.00
N GLY A 146 -6.91 3.11 -15.30
CA GLY A 146 -7.40 3.97 -16.38
C GLY A 146 -6.70 3.70 -17.72
N GLU A 147 -7.29 4.20 -18.81
CA GLU A 147 -6.70 4.16 -20.17
C GLU A 147 -6.33 2.74 -20.69
N ARG A 148 -6.99 1.70 -20.17
CA ARG A 148 -6.82 0.30 -20.59
C ARG A 148 -6.98 0.09 -22.09
N SER A 149 -7.95 0.76 -22.70
CA SER A 149 -8.20 0.72 -24.15
C SER A 149 -7.07 1.33 -24.99
N SER A 150 -6.20 2.14 -24.36
CA SER A 150 -4.98 2.67 -24.98
C SER A 150 -3.73 1.85 -24.62
N GLY A 151 -3.91 0.65 -24.05
CA GLY A 151 -2.83 -0.27 -23.69
C GLY A 151 -2.24 -0.09 -22.29
N ALA A 152 -2.76 0.84 -21.48
CA ALA A 152 -2.22 1.09 -20.14
C ALA A 152 -2.64 0.02 -19.12
N GLY A 153 -1.79 -0.17 -18.10
CA GLY A 153 -2.11 -1.02 -16.94
C GLY A 153 -1.94 -2.52 -17.17
N ARG A 154 -1.46 -2.95 -18.34
CA ARG A 154 -1.09 -4.36 -18.60
C ARG A 154 0.10 -4.80 -17.76
N PHE A 155 0.15 -6.07 -17.40
CA PHE A 155 1.22 -6.66 -16.60
C PHE A 155 1.31 -8.17 -16.81
N GLN A 156 2.45 -8.75 -16.42
CA GLN A 156 2.60 -10.19 -16.26
C GLN A 156 2.70 -10.52 -14.77
N ALA A 157 1.83 -11.39 -14.28
CA ALA A 157 1.87 -11.83 -12.89
C ALA A 157 2.85 -13.01 -12.73
N THR A 158 3.69 -12.94 -11.71
CA THR A 158 4.51 -14.06 -11.24
C THR A 158 4.15 -14.39 -9.80
N TRP A 159 4.26 -15.66 -9.43
CA TRP A 159 3.90 -16.16 -8.11
C TRP A 159 5.15 -16.60 -7.36
N LEU A 160 5.24 -16.19 -6.11
CA LEU A 160 6.33 -16.55 -5.20
C LEU A 160 5.71 -17.06 -3.91
N ASP A 161 6.01 -18.31 -3.55
CA ASP A 161 5.64 -18.84 -2.24
C ASP A 161 6.59 -18.27 -1.19
N LEU A 162 6.01 -17.50 -0.27
CA LEU A 162 6.77 -16.81 0.76
C LEU A 162 7.13 -17.70 1.95
N SER A 163 6.56 -18.90 2.03
CA SER A 163 6.80 -19.88 3.11
C SER A 163 8.03 -20.75 2.88
N GLU A 164 8.62 -20.71 1.68
CA GLU A 164 9.81 -21.49 1.34
C GLU A 164 11.02 -21.12 2.23
N ALA A 165 11.84 -22.11 2.54
CA ALA A 165 13.04 -21.92 3.34
C ALA A 165 14.03 -20.99 2.59
N GLY A 166 14.53 -19.96 3.29
CA GLY A 166 15.41 -18.94 2.70
C GLY A 166 14.68 -17.71 2.13
N SER A 167 13.35 -17.70 2.11
CA SER A 167 12.58 -16.49 1.81
C SER A 167 12.76 -15.45 2.93
N PRO A 168 13.18 -14.21 2.61
CA PRO A 168 13.27 -13.13 3.61
C PRO A 168 11.90 -12.73 4.18
N TRP A 169 10.81 -13.15 3.54
CA TRP A 169 9.45 -12.93 4.02
C TRP A 169 9.04 -13.86 5.15
N ARG A 170 9.63 -15.06 5.20
CA ARG A 170 9.18 -16.10 6.13
C ARG A 170 9.32 -15.64 7.58
N GLU A 171 10.50 -15.13 7.94
CA GLU A 171 10.75 -14.62 9.29
C GLU A 171 9.83 -13.44 9.67
N MET A 172 9.46 -12.63 8.68
CA MET A 172 8.58 -11.48 8.88
C MET A 172 7.13 -11.90 9.13
N ILE A 173 6.67 -12.93 8.44
CA ILE A 173 5.30 -13.47 8.52
C ILE A 173 5.15 -14.38 9.74
N GLU A 174 6.13 -15.26 9.99
CA GLU A 174 6.17 -16.21 11.12
C GLU A 174 6.79 -15.57 12.38
N TYR A 175 6.64 -14.24 12.53
CA TYR A 175 7.23 -13.50 13.64
C TYR A 175 6.77 -14.06 14.99
N SER A 176 7.74 -14.55 15.77
CA SER A 176 7.53 -15.29 17.03
C SER A 176 7.75 -14.45 18.29
N GLY A 177 8.20 -13.20 18.17
CA GLY A 177 8.30 -12.30 19.30
C GLY A 177 6.92 -11.87 19.81
N THR A 178 6.80 -11.46 21.07
CA THR A 178 5.53 -10.94 21.62
C THR A 178 5.13 -9.67 20.87
N PRO A 179 4.09 -9.69 20.00
CA PRO A 179 3.73 -8.53 19.21
C PRO A 179 3.00 -7.53 20.11
N VAL A 180 3.50 -6.29 20.16
CA VAL A 180 2.86 -5.23 20.95
C VAL A 180 1.88 -4.46 20.07
N ASN A 181 2.13 -4.39 18.75
CA ASN A 181 1.34 -3.62 17.79
C ASN A 181 1.35 -4.25 16.41
N TYR A 182 0.48 -3.74 15.53
CA TYR A 182 0.29 -4.22 14.17
C TYR A 182 0.30 -3.06 13.18
N SER A 183 1.17 -3.11 12.17
CA SER A 183 1.19 -2.14 11.07
C SER A 183 0.39 -2.66 9.88
N LEU A 184 -0.48 -1.82 9.33
CA LEU A 184 -1.21 -2.12 8.10
C LEU A 184 -0.27 -2.18 6.90
N ILE A 185 -0.49 -3.18 6.05
CA ILE A 185 0.10 -3.30 4.72
C ILE A 185 -0.98 -3.30 3.62
N SER A 186 -2.25 -3.22 4.01
CA SER A 186 -3.40 -2.97 3.13
C SER A 186 -4.27 -1.85 3.67
N LEU A 187 -5.14 -1.28 2.82
CA LEU A 187 -6.27 -0.50 3.29
C LEU A 187 -7.17 -1.35 4.21
N PHE A 188 -7.62 -0.75 5.30
CA PHE A 188 -8.46 -1.40 6.30
C PHE A 188 -9.75 -0.61 6.53
N TRP A 189 -10.85 -1.32 6.72
CA TRP A 189 -12.12 -0.73 7.11
C TRP A 189 -12.87 -1.65 8.08
N ASP A 190 -13.46 -1.05 9.11
CA ASP A 190 -14.37 -1.69 10.05
C ASP A 190 -15.43 -0.68 10.53
N ASP A 191 -16.60 -1.18 10.89
CA ASP A 191 -17.71 -0.43 11.51
C ASP A 191 -17.95 -0.80 12.98
N ASN A 192 -17.14 -1.71 13.53
CA ASN A 192 -17.23 -2.11 14.93
C ASN A 192 -16.98 -0.91 15.85
N GLN A 193 -18.04 -0.46 16.51
CA GLN A 193 -18.02 0.73 17.36
C GLN A 193 -17.13 0.57 18.61
N SER A 194 -16.98 -0.63 19.17
CA SER A 194 -16.10 -0.82 20.34
C SER A 194 -14.64 -0.67 19.93
N PHE A 195 -14.24 -1.34 18.84
CA PHE A 195 -12.91 -1.22 18.26
C PHE A 195 -12.59 0.25 17.93
N LEU A 196 -13.49 0.95 17.22
CA LEU A 196 -13.27 2.35 16.83
C LEU A 196 -13.17 3.30 18.04
N ARG A 197 -13.90 3.04 19.13
CA ARG A 197 -13.79 3.82 20.37
C ARG A 197 -12.44 3.59 21.05
N GLU A 198 -11.96 2.35 21.08
CA GLU A 198 -10.65 2.03 21.67
C GLU A 198 -9.51 2.77 20.95
N LEU A 199 -9.60 2.97 19.63
CA LEU A 199 -8.63 3.78 18.87
C LEU A 199 -8.51 5.23 19.37
N SER A 200 -9.59 5.81 19.91
CA SER A 200 -9.60 7.20 20.37
C SER A 200 -8.95 7.38 21.75
N VAL A 201 -8.88 6.32 22.54
CA VAL A 201 -8.35 6.34 23.92
C VAL A 201 -6.94 5.76 23.97
N ASN A 202 -6.62 4.85 23.06
CA ASN A 202 -5.32 4.20 23.02
C ASN A 202 -4.26 5.13 22.40
N SER A 203 -3.33 5.59 23.23
CA SER A 203 -2.24 6.50 22.83
C SER A 203 -1.19 5.86 21.93
N ILE A 204 -1.24 4.54 21.68
CA ILE A 204 -0.30 3.82 20.81
C ILE A 204 -0.79 3.80 19.35
N SER A 205 -2.11 3.81 19.13
CA SER A 205 -2.67 3.83 17.78
C SER A 205 -2.23 5.08 17.02
N SER A 206 -1.84 4.92 15.75
CA SER A 206 -1.45 6.04 14.88
C SER A 206 -1.84 5.71 13.47
N TYR A 207 -2.73 6.51 12.90
CA TYR A 207 -3.37 6.16 11.64
C TYR A 207 -3.56 7.36 10.73
N GLN A 208 -3.63 7.06 9.44
CA GLN A 208 -4.05 8.00 8.41
C GLN A 208 -5.33 7.50 7.77
N LEU A 209 -6.26 8.41 7.48
CA LEU A 209 -7.48 8.10 6.76
C LEU A 209 -7.34 8.48 5.29
N GLN A 210 -7.81 7.59 4.42
CA GLN A 210 -7.88 7.82 2.98
C GLN A 210 -9.31 7.63 2.49
N GLU A 211 -9.78 8.60 1.71
CA GLU A 211 -11.07 8.48 1.02
C GLU A 211 -10.93 7.66 -0.25
N ARG A 212 -11.88 6.74 -0.42
CA ARG A 212 -11.93 5.79 -1.52
C ARG A 212 -13.29 5.90 -2.19
N GLY A 213 -13.31 6.53 -3.35
CA GLY A 213 -14.45 6.62 -4.26
C GLY A 213 -14.21 5.83 -5.55
N GLY A 214 -14.96 6.18 -6.60
CA GLY A 214 -14.75 5.65 -7.95
C GLY A 214 -16.05 5.31 -8.66
N TRP A 215 -15.91 4.87 -9.91
CA TRP A 215 -17.03 4.54 -10.78
C TRP A 215 -17.25 3.03 -10.83
N ILE A 216 -18.49 2.62 -11.06
CA ILE A 216 -18.80 1.23 -11.41
C ILE A 216 -18.39 1.06 -12.88
N ALA A 217 -17.71 -0.05 -13.17
CA ALA A 217 -17.21 -0.33 -14.52
C ALA A 217 -18.35 -0.23 -15.55
N GLU A 218 -18.04 0.34 -16.72
CA GLU A 218 -18.98 0.47 -17.84
C GLU A 218 -20.27 1.24 -17.51
N SER A 219 -20.23 2.10 -16.48
CA SER A 219 -21.37 2.92 -16.10
C SER A 219 -20.94 4.34 -15.72
N ASN A 220 -21.91 5.26 -15.76
CA ASN A 220 -21.77 6.61 -15.25
C ASN A 220 -22.24 6.73 -13.78
N ILE A 221 -22.24 5.63 -13.03
CA ILE A 221 -22.70 5.60 -11.64
C ILE A 221 -21.49 5.55 -10.70
N ARG A 222 -21.46 6.49 -9.74
CA ARG A 222 -20.43 6.53 -8.69
C ARG A 222 -20.76 5.56 -7.57
N ARG A 223 -19.76 4.80 -7.13
CA ARG A 223 -19.83 4.01 -5.89
C ARG A 223 -19.94 4.94 -4.68
N GLN A 224 -20.50 4.45 -3.58
CA GLN A 224 -20.47 5.22 -2.33
C GLN A 224 -19.02 5.41 -1.86
N ASN A 225 -18.68 6.64 -1.45
CA ASN A 225 -17.37 6.94 -0.91
C ASN A 225 -17.23 6.34 0.49
N VAL A 226 -16.04 5.83 0.79
CA VAL A 226 -15.67 5.26 2.09
C VAL A 226 -14.36 5.86 2.55
N ARG A 227 -14.26 6.14 3.85
CA ARG A 227 -12.97 6.46 4.49
C ARG A 227 -12.38 5.18 5.06
N MET A 228 -11.16 4.88 4.67
CA MET A 228 -10.42 3.69 5.07
C MET A 228 -9.16 4.10 5.82
N PHE A 229 -8.67 3.25 6.72
CA PHE A 229 -7.34 3.41 7.30
C PHE A 229 -6.29 3.02 6.25
N ALA A 230 -5.26 3.85 6.12
CA ALA A 230 -4.22 3.71 5.11
C ALA A 230 -3.08 2.78 5.56
N GLU A 231 -2.32 2.26 4.60
CA GLU A 231 -1.10 1.49 4.85
C GLU A 231 -0.11 2.27 5.73
N GLY A 232 0.65 1.55 6.55
CA GLY A 232 1.54 2.14 7.57
C GLY A 232 0.82 2.58 8.85
N SER A 233 -0.51 2.60 8.89
CA SER A 233 -1.23 2.84 10.15
C SER A 233 -0.95 1.72 11.16
N VAL A 234 -0.81 2.07 12.43
CA VAL A 234 -0.43 1.18 13.53
C VAL A 234 -1.57 1.06 14.54
N PHE A 235 -1.85 -0.18 14.94
CA PHE A 235 -2.92 -0.58 15.86
C PHE A 235 -2.37 -1.43 17.01
N PHE A 236 -2.97 -1.30 18.19
CA PHE A 236 -2.59 -2.07 19.39
C PHE A 236 -3.06 -3.54 19.35
N THR A 237 -4.02 -3.85 18.48
CA THR A 237 -4.53 -5.20 18.23
C THR A 237 -4.53 -5.47 16.74
N GLN A 238 -4.50 -6.74 16.35
CA GLN A 238 -4.52 -7.12 14.94
C GLN A 238 -5.86 -6.73 14.31
N PRO A 239 -5.89 -5.79 13.36
CA PRO A 239 -7.13 -5.42 12.70
C PRO A 239 -7.55 -6.56 11.75
N ALA A 240 -8.79 -7.03 11.86
CA ALA A 240 -9.35 -8.06 10.97
C ALA A 240 -9.93 -7.44 9.68
N GLY A 241 -10.77 -6.41 9.83
CA GLY A 241 -11.41 -5.73 8.70
C GLY A 241 -12.57 -6.49 8.07
N LYS A 242 -13.28 -5.80 7.18
CA LYS A 242 -14.52 -6.31 6.56
C LYS A 242 -14.64 -5.87 5.09
N LEU A 243 -15.45 -6.62 4.33
CA LEU A 243 -15.95 -6.15 3.05
C LEU A 243 -17.02 -5.07 3.28
N ILE A 244 -16.82 -3.88 2.73
CA ILE A 244 -17.83 -2.83 2.79
C ILE A 244 -18.70 -2.84 1.54
N ASN A 245 -20.02 -2.84 1.74
CA ASN A 245 -20.99 -2.66 0.67
C ASN A 245 -21.08 -1.18 0.28
N VAL A 246 -20.57 -0.85 -0.90
CA VAL A 246 -20.56 0.51 -1.47
C VAL A 246 -21.59 0.69 -2.59
N THR A 247 -22.61 -0.16 -2.62
CA THR A 247 -23.67 -0.12 -3.64
C THR A 247 -24.43 1.21 -3.55
N PRO A 248 -24.48 2.01 -4.62
CA PRO A 248 -25.22 3.28 -4.66
C PRO A 248 -26.71 3.10 -4.37
N ARG A 249 -27.34 4.14 -3.82
CA ARG A 249 -28.76 4.09 -3.45
C ARG A 249 -29.65 3.84 -4.66
N GLU A 250 -29.28 4.35 -5.85
CA GLU A 250 -30.08 4.18 -7.07
C GLU A 250 -30.08 2.72 -7.57
N LEU A 251 -29.12 1.90 -7.13
CA LEU A 251 -29.02 0.47 -7.46
C LEU A 251 -29.62 -0.45 -6.39
N ARG A 252 -30.16 0.11 -5.30
CA ARG A 252 -30.89 -0.62 -4.28
C ARG A 252 -32.39 -0.60 -4.59
N LYS A 253 -33.07 -1.69 -4.27
CA LYS A 253 -34.53 -1.82 -4.32
C LYS A 253 -35.13 -1.40 -2.98
N GLN A 254 -36.43 -1.10 -2.96
CA GLN A 254 -37.15 -0.70 -1.73
C GLN A 254 -37.28 -1.86 -0.72
N ASP A 255 -37.28 -3.10 -1.20
CA ASP A 255 -37.33 -4.33 -0.39
C ASP A 255 -35.97 -4.72 0.22
N GLY A 256 -34.93 -3.90 0.06
CA GLY A 256 -33.58 -4.19 0.51
C GLY A 256 -32.74 -5.03 -0.47
N GLY A 257 -33.31 -5.44 -1.60
CA GLY A 257 -32.59 -6.14 -2.67
C GLY A 257 -31.75 -5.21 -3.56
N TYR A 258 -31.07 -5.80 -4.55
CA TYR A 258 -30.28 -5.07 -5.54
C TYR A 258 -30.94 -5.13 -6.92
N LYS A 259 -30.81 -4.04 -7.70
CA LYS A 259 -31.26 -4.01 -9.11
C LYS A 259 -30.41 -4.89 -10.01
N THR A 260 -29.10 -4.94 -9.75
CA THR A 260 -28.13 -5.79 -10.45
C THR A 260 -27.47 -6.74 -9.47
N HIS A 261 -26.37 -6.32 -8.86
CA HIS A 261 -25.61 -7.06 -7.86
C HIS A 261 -25.04 -6.07 -6.83
N PRO A 262 -24.72 -6.52 -5.60
CA PRO A 262 -24.00 -5.69 -4.66
C PRO A 262 -22.58 -5.39 -5.16
N ILE A 263 -22.06 -4.24 -4.77
CA ILE A 263 -20.71 -3.79 -5.07
C ILE A 263 -19.97 -3.64 -3.75
N TYR A 264 -18.85 -4.33 -3.64
CA TYR A 264 -18.04 -4.33 -2.43
C TYR A 264 -16.72 -3.61 -2.66
N ARG A 265 -16.16 -3.10 -1.56
CA ARG A 265 -14.76 -2.72 -1.47
C ARG A 265 -14.09 -3.58 -0.42
N ASN A 266 -12.90 -4.08 -0.76
CA ASN A 266 -12.12 -4.86 0.19
C ASN A 266 -11.55 -3.93 1.27
N GLY A 267 -11.96 -4.13 2.51
CA GLY A 267 -11.36 -3.54 3.71
C GLY A 267 -10.89 -4.59 4.71
N ILE A 268 -10.78 -5.85 4.27
CA ILE A 268 -10.12 -6.92 5.03
C ILE A 268 -8.65 -6.53 5.14
N SER A 269 -8.17 -6.53 6.37
CA SER A 269 -6.84 -6.06 6.71
C SER A 269 -5.81 -7.15 6.47
N VAL A 270 -4.68 -6.74 5.92
CA VAL A 270 -3.42 -7.45 6.05
C VAL A 270 -2.50 -6.54 6.86
N SER A 271 -1.97 -7.07 7.95
CA SER A 271 -1.12 -6.35 8.89
C SER A 271 0.00 -7.23 9.39
N LEU A 272 1.14 -6.64 9.72
CA LEU A 272 2.28 -7.34 10.27
C LEU A 272 2.56 -6.89 11.70
N PRO A 273 2.96 -7.81 12.59
CA PRO A 273 3.35 -7.46 13.95
C PRO A 273 4.61 -6.61 13.96
N ILE A 274 4.63 -5.60 14.83
CA ILE A 274 5.77 -4.70 15.01
C ILE A 274 6.06 -4.41 16.48
N LYS A 275 7.32 -4.08 16.75
CA LYS A 275 7.84 -3.41 17.93
C LYS A 275 7.98 -1.92 17.62
N VAL A 276 7.58 -1.08 18.55
CA VAL A 276 7.67 0.39 18.44
C VAL A 276 8.24 0.94 19.73
N SER A 277 8.83 2.14 19.67
CA SER A 277 9.23 2.87 20.87
C SER A 277 7.99 3.14 21.74
N ASN A 278 8.05 2.78 23.03
CA ASN A 278 7.08 3.29 24.00
C ASN A 278 7.33 4.79 24.15
N CYS A 279 6.39 5.61 23.68
CA CYS A 279 6.40 7.06 23.91
C CYS A 279 6.03 7.36 25.36
#